data_AF-A0A0P9IZJ8-F1
#
_entry.id   AF-A0A0P9IZJ8-F1
#
_cell.length_a   1.000
_cell.length_b   1.000
_cell.length_c   1.000
_cell.angle_alpha   90.00
_cell.angle_beta   90.00
_cell.angle_gamma   90.00
#
_symmetry.space_group_name_H-M   'P 1'
#
loop_
_entity.id
_entity.type
_entity.pdbx_description
1 polymer ?
#
loop_
_entity_poly.entity_id
_entity_poly.type
_entity_poly.pdbx_seq_one_letter_code
_entity_poly.pdbx_strand_id
1 'polypeptide(L)'
;MPLRLLASVALLFICCATQAQNLTSPATSAPPAISYVQDIQPILTEKCVACHACNDAPCQLNLGSGEGLSRGASKIPVYQGERSEAVAPTRLFYDARNTDAWRGKGFYSVLEAQGGQAALMARMLDLGRSAPLPANSKIPDEIALGLNRENVCPMPGEFNAYAAAHTQQGMPLAVAGLTDAEYQTLQRWLAAGAPVEQQSITPSVSETAQINAWEAQLNQPGARQALVGRWLFEHLFLAHIYFEGGETQHFFQWVRSRTPTGQPVDLIATRRPDDDPGSDFYYRLVPVQGVIVHKTHITYGMNPQKLDRVRHLFYGTDWTVNALPGYGPGHRANPFLTFEAIPAVARYQFMLDNAEYFVRTFIRGPVCRGQIATDVIRDQFWVLFQDPAHDHYITDAAYRGGTPCLCWPCRGRTTTSAVCSACGCPTGTGATSTRTCAATATRKCLRRAGVRYGRVTIMPC
;
A
#
# COMPACT_ATOMS: atom_id res chain seq x y z
N MET A 1 -51.51 -64.03 -53.41
CA MET A 1 -51.02 -63.58 -52.10
C MET A 1 -49.48 -63.44 -52.06
N PRO A 2 -48.85 -62.50 -52.80
CA PRO A 2 -47.48 -62.10 -52.39
C PRO A 2 -47.16 -60.60 -52.42
N LEU A 3 -48.10 -59.71 -52.75
CA LEU A 3 -47.79 -58.27 -52.85
C LEU A 3 -48.00 -57.47 -51.54
N ARG A 4 -48.85 -57.97 -50.63
CA ARG A 4 -49.15 -57.26 -49.37
C ARG A 4 -48.12 -57.49 -48.27
N LEU A 5 -47.33 -58.57 -48.33
CA LEU A 5 -46.28 -58.85 -47.33
C LEU A 5 -45.00 -58.02 -47.57
N LEU A 6 -44.67 -57.74 -48.83
CA LEU A 6 -43.45 -57.00 -49.19
C LEU A 6 -43.53 -55.51 -48.83
N ALA A 7 -44.72 -54.90 -48.91
CA ALA A 7 -44.92 -53.51 -48.53
C ALA A 7 -44.78 -53.27 -47.01
N SER A 8 -45.17 -54.26 -46.19
CA SER A 8 -45.08 -54.16 -44.73
C SER A 8 -43.66 -54.32 -44.20
N VAL A 9 -42.80 -55.11 -44.86
CA VAL A 9 -41.39 -55.29 -44.47
C VAL A 9 -40.55 -54.08 -44.87
N ALA A 10 -40.84 -53.45 -46.02
CA ALA A 10 -40.14 -52.23 -46.45
C ALA A 10 -40.42 -51.02 -45.53
N LEU A 11 -41.65 -50.89 -45.00
CA LEU A 11 -41.96 -49.82 -44.03
C LEU A 11 -41.29 -50.03 -42.65
N LEU A 12 -41.11 -51.28 -42.21
CA LEU A 12 -40.46 -51.57 -40.93
C LEU A 12 -38.95 -51.26 -40.95
N PHE A 13 -38.28 -51.47 -42.09
CA PHE A 13 -36.87 -51.13 -42.26
C PHE A 13 -36.63 -49.62 -42.38
N ILE A 14 -37.57 -48.86 -42.94
CA ILE A 14 -37.45 -47.39 -43.03
C ILE A 14 -37.72 -46.71 -41.67
N CYS A 15 -38.58 -47.27 -40.82
CA CYS A 15 -38.76 -46.77 -39.44
C CYS A 15 -37.58 -47.08 -38.51
N CYS A 16 -36.82 -48.16 -38.73
CA CYS A 16 -35.63 -48.44 -37.93
C CYS A 16 -34.40 -47.61 -38.34
N ALA A 17 -34.33 -47.15 -39.59
CA ALA A 17 -33.23 -46.31 -40.07
C ALA A 17 -33.37 -44.83 -39.69
N THR A 18 -34.56 -44.37 -39.29
CA THR A 18 -34.82 -42.97 -38.91
C THR A 18 -34.75 -42.71 -37.40
N GLN A 19 -34.62 -43.74 -36.56
CA GLN A 19 -34.42 -43.59 -35.10
C GLN A 19 -32.95 -43.69 -34.65
N ALA A 20 -32.00 -43.85 -35.58
CA ALA A 20 -30.56 -43.79 -35.29
C ALA A 20 -29.95 -42.40 -35.50
N GLN A 21 -30.77 -41.34 -35.46
CA GLN A 21 -30.27 -39.96 -35.45
C GLN A 21 -29.97 -39.53 -34.00
N ASN A 22 -28.68 -39.50 -33.68
CA ASN A 22 -28.06 -38.57 -32.74
C ASN A 22 -28.67 -38.49 -31.33
N LEU A 23 -28.56 -39.59 -30.57
CA LEU A 23 -28.38 -39.48 -29.11
C LEU A 23 -26.91 -39.21 -28.79
N THR A 24 -26.32 -38.18 -29.40
CA THR A 24 -25.26 -37.45 -28.72
C THR A 24 -25.96 -36.68 -27.61
N SER A 25 -25.93 -37.22 -26.39
CA SER A 25 -26.14 -36.42 -25.19
C SER A 25 -25.37 -35.12 -25.40
N PRO A 26 -25.96 -33.94 -25.18
CA PRO A 26 -25.17 -32.73 -25.17
C PRO A 26 -24.07 -32.99 -24.15
N ALA A 27 -22.82 -33.06 -24.60
CA ALA A 27 -21.68 -33.02 -23.71
C ALA A 27 -21.97 -31.80 -22.84
N THR A 28 -22.28 -32.03 -21.58
CA THR A 28 -22.52 -30.96 -20.63
C THR A 28 -21.18 -30.27 -20.60
N SER A 29 -21.06 -29.18 -21.37
CA SER A 29 -19.85 -28.39 -21.40
C SER A 29 -19.63 -28.03 -19.95
N ALA A 30 -18.49 -28.48 -19.40
CA ALA A 30 -18.12 -28.09 -18.05
C ALA A 30 -18.30 -26.56 -17.99
N PRO A 31 -18.99 -26.03 -16.96
CA PRO A 31 -19.18 -24.60 -16.86
C PRO A 31 -17.81 -23.92 -17.02
N PRO A 32 -17.73 -22.82 -17.77
CA PRO A 32 -16.46 -22.17 -18.04
C PRO A 32 -15.69 -21.94 -16.73
N ALA A 33 -14.39 -22.17 -16.77
CA ALA A 33 -13.53 -22.01 -15.61
C ALA A 33 -13.65 -20.57 -15.09
N ILE A 34 -13.87 -20.42 -13.77
CA ILE A 34 -14.06 -19.12 -13.14
C ILE A 34 -12.69 -18.45 -13.02
N SER A 35 -12.52 -17.28 -13.62
CA SER A 35 -11.28 -16.50 -13.55
C SER A 35 -11.23 -15.68 -12.28
N TYR A 36 -10.09 -15.70 -11.60
CA TYR A 36 -9.91 -14.85 -10.42
C TYR A 36 -10.01 -13.36 -10.80
N VAL A 37 -9.34 -12.94 -11.86
CA VAL A 37 -9.25 -11.52 -12.24
C VAL A 37 -10.58 -11.01 -12.77
N GLN A 38 -11.28 -11.80 -13.60
CA GLN A 38 -12.49 -11.35 -14.28
C GLN A 38 -13.77 -11.57 -13.46
N ASP A 39 -13.85 -12.65 -12.69
CA ASP A 39 -15.10 -13.03 -12.02
C ASP A 39 -15.05 -12.82 -10.50
N ILE A 40 -13.89 -13.01 -9.85
CA ILE A 40 -13.78 -13.01 -8.38
C ILE A 40 -13.33 -11.66 -7.84
N GLN A 41 -12.26 -11.08 -8.39
CA GLN A 41 -11.71 -9.80 -7.94
C GLN A 41 -12.75 -8.67 -7.97
N PRO A 42 -13.66 -8.56 -8.97
CA PRO A 42 -14.72 -7.54 -8.94
C PRO A 42 -15.66 -7.69 -7.75
N ILE A 43 -16.09 -8.92 -7.44
CA ILE A 43 -16.95 -9.20 -6.27
C ILE A 43 -16.23 -8.81 -4.98
N LEU A 44 -14.96 -9.21 -4.82
CA LEU A 44 -14.17 -8.84 -3.65
C LEU A 44 -13.94 -7.33 -3.55
N THR A 45 -13.76 -6.66 -4.68
CA THR A 45 -13.58 -5.21 -4.76
C THR A 45 -14.81 -4.48 -4.24
N GLU A 46 -15.99 -4.87 -4.70
CA GLU A 46 -17.24 -4.23 -4.31
C GLU A 46 -17.63 -4.55 -2.87
N LYS A 47 -17.50 -5.81 -2.45
CA LYS A 47 -18.10 -6.30 -1.19
C LYS A 47 -17.13 -6.37 -0.02
N CYS A 48 -15.81 -6.38 -0.25
CA CYS A 48 -14.83 -6.74 0.77
C CYS A 48 -13.67 -5.75 0.93
N VAL A 49 -13.14 -5.19 -0.17
CA VAL A 49 -11.89 -4.40 -0.19
C VAL A 49 -11.95 -3.16 0.69
N ALA A 50 -13.12 -2.53 0.87
CA ALA A 50 -13.29 -1.38 1.76
C ALA A 50 -12.78 -1.65 3.19
N CYS A 51 -12.97 -2.88 3.69
CA CYS A 51 -12.47 -3.32 5.00
C CYS A 51 -11.14 -4.09 4.90
N HIS A 52 -10.88 -4.74 3.76
CA HIS A 52 -9.79 -5.69 3.57
C HIS A 52 -8.70 -5.23 2.58
N ALA A 53 -8.30 -3.96 2.57
CA ALA A 53 -7.26 -3.50 1.63
C ALA A 53 -6.02 -2.86 2.25
N CYS A 54 -6.11 -2.39 3.49
CA CYS A 54 -4.99 -1.71 4.14
C CYS A 54 -4.30 -2.56 5.21
N ASN A 55 -3.19 -2.07 5.76
CA ASN A 55 -2.45 -2.69 6.86
C ASN A 55 -3.27 -2.87 8.15
N ASP A 56 -4.43 -2.20 8.28
CA ASP A 56 -5.38 -2.38 9.40
C ASP A 56 -6.51 -3.37 9.06
N ALA A 57 -6.42 -4.06 7.91
CA ALA A 57 -7.41 -5.05 7.53
C ALA A 57 -7.58 -6.09 8.66
N PRO A 58 -8.82 -6.50 9.00
CA PRO A 58 -9.06 -7.50 10.02
C PRO A 58 -8.23 -8.75 9.77
N CYS A 59 -7.53 -9.21 10.80
CA CYS A 59 -6.63 -10.37 10.72
C CYS A 59 -5.54 -10.25 9.64
N GLN A 60 -5.15 -9.03 9.27
CA GLN A 60 -4.28 -8.74 8.13
C GLN A 60 -4.74 -9.35 6.79
N LEU A 61 -5.99 -9.81 6.67
CA LEU A 61 -6.50 -10.42 5.45
C LEU A 61 -6.72 -9.32 4.41
N ASN A 62 -5.90 -9.31 3.36
CA ASN A 62 -5.99 -8.31 2.30
C ASN A 62 -6.57 -8.96 1.04
N LEU A 63 -7.70 -8.45 0.55
CA LEU A 63 -8.47 -8.99 -0.57
C LEU A 63 -8.34 -8.12 -1.82
N GLY A 64 -7.49 -7.09 -1.78
CA GLY A 64 -7.24 -6.17 -2.90
C GLY A 64 -6.34 -6.75 -3.99
N SER A 65 -5.78 -7.93 -3.81
CA SER A 65 -4.97 -8.59 -4.85
C SER A 65 -4.92 -10.10 -4.65
N GLY A 66 -4.56 -10.82 -5.71
CA GLY A 66 -4.34 -12.26 -5.66
C GLY A 66 -3.24 -12.67 -4.68
N GLU A 67 -2.15 -11.88 -4.57
CA GLU A 67 -1.11 -12.11 -3.57
C GLU A 67 -1.64 -11.91 -2.14
N GLY A 68 -2.44 -10.87 -1.91
CA GLY A 68 -3.10 -10.63 -0.63
C GLY A 68 -3.99 -11.79 -0.20
N LEU A 69 -4.80 -12.27 -1.15
CA LEU A 69 -5.72 -13.37 -0.93
C LEU A 69 -4.97 -14.68 -0.65
N SER A 70 -3.91 -14.97 -1.41
CA SER A 70 -3.08 -16.17 -1.27
C SER A 70 -2.23 -16.15 0.03
N ARG A 71 -1.76 -14.97 0.43
CA ARG A 71 -1.10 -14.75 1.73
C ARG A 71 -2.01 -15.20 2.86
N GLY A 72 -3.31 -14.88 2.79
CA GLY A 72 -4.29 -15.26 3.79
C GLY A 72 -4.29 -14.36 5.02
N ALA A 73 -4.67 -14.93 6.17
CA ALA A 73 -4.88 -14.20 7.41
C ALA A 73 -3.78 -14.47 8.44
N SER A 74 -3.64 -13.58 9.42
CA SER A 74 -2.72 -13.71 10.55
C SER A 74 -3.35 -13.17 11.84
N LYS A 75 -3.02 -13.80 12.97
CA LYS A 75 -3.39 -13.33 14.32
C LYS A 75 -2.50 -12.19 14.81
N ILE A 76 -1.40 -11.87 14.12
CA ILE A 76 -0.43 -10.88 14.56
C ILE A 76 -1.02 -9.47 14.35
N PRO A 77 -1.15 -8.62 15.39
CA PRO A 77 -1.64 -7.27 15.21
C PRO A 77 -0.56 -6.37 14.59
N VAL A 78 -0.89 -5.64 13.52
CA VAL A 78 0.03 -4.63 12.94
C VAL A 78 0.15 -3.44 13.89
N TYR A 79 -0.99 -2.85 14.25
CA TYR A 79 -1.08 -1.70 15.15
C TYR A 79 -1.22 -2.17 16.60
N GLN A 80 -0.13 -2.09 17.36
CA GLN A 80 -0.09 -2.42 18.78
C GLN A 80 0.73 -1.33 19.50
N GLY A 81 0.05 -0.36 20.10
CA GLY A 81 0.68 0.86 20.65
C GLY A 81 1.63 0.61 21.83
N GLU A 82 1.46 -0.51 22.52
CA GLU A 82 2.29 -0.90 23.68
C GLU A 82 3.63 -1.52 23.29
N ARG A 83 3.86 -1.76 21.99
CA ARG A 83 5.04 -2.48 21.54
C ARG A 83 6.31 -1.64 21.76
N SER A 84 7.24 -2.15 22.56
CA SER A 84 8.54 -1.52 22.84
C SER A 84 9.57 -1.73 21.72
N GLU A 85 9.33 -2.69 20.82
CA GLU A 85 10.24 -3.08 19.75
C GLU A 85 9.56 -3.08 18.38
N ALA A 86 10.36 -3.02 17.33
CA ALA A 86 9.85 -3.05 15.98
C ALA A 86 9.54 -4.49 15.54
N VAL A 87 8.31 -4.75 15.14
CA VAL A 87 7.89 -5.99 14.45
C VAL A 87 8.38 -6.00 13.00
N ALA A 88 8.63 -7.19 12.46
CA ALA A 88 8.98 -7.40 11.05
C ALA A 88 7.82 -6.95 10.12
N PRO A 89 8.09 -6.20 9.04
CA PRO A 89 7.05 -5.79 8.09
C PRO A 89 6.43 -6.99 7.33
N THR A 90 5.17 -6.81 6.93
CA THR A 90 4.33 -7.79 6.21
C THR A 90 3.61 -7.17 5.01
N ARG A 91 4.24 -6.21 4.33
CA ARG A 91 3.73 -5.53 3.13
C ARG A 91 3.71 -6.50 1.95
N LEU A 92 2.56 -6.57 1.25
CA LEU A 92 2.42 -7.33 0.01
C LEU A 92 3.39 -6.82 -1.05
N PHE A 93 3.93 -7.72 -1.88
CA PHE A 93 4.90 -7.45 -2.96
C PHE A 93 6.31 -7.05 -2.49
N TYR A 94 6.52 -6.83 -1.19
CA TYR A 94 7.81 -6.42 -0.61
C TYR A 94 8.42 -7.49 0.29
N ASP A 95 7.66 -7.95 1.29
CA ASP A 95 8.26 -8.62 2.45
C ASP A 95 8.28 -10.15 2.35
N ALA A 96 7.64 -10.73 1.33
CA ALA A 96 7.76 -12.14 0.95
C ALA A 96 7.47 -12.31 -0.56
N ARG A 97 7.84 -13.47 -1.13
CA ARG A 97 7.75 -13.73 -2.58
C ARG A 97 6.77 -14.84 -2.97
N ASN A 98 6.29 -15.64 -2.01
CA ASN A 98 5.38 -16.75 -2.25
C ASN A 98 4.60 -17.11 -0.97
N THR A 99 3.62 -18.01 -1.10
CA THR A 99 2.76 -18.47 -0.02
C THR A 99 3.54 -19.11 1.13
N ASP A 100 4.55 -19.93 0.84
CA ASP A 100 5.35 -20.61 1.87
C ASP A 100 6.12 -19.63 2.74
N ALA A 101 6.71 -18.60 2.13
CA ALA A 101 7.36 -17.51 2.86
C ALA A 101 6.36 -16.73 3.74
N TRP A 102 5.09 -16.61 3.32
CA TRP A 102 4.03 -16.05 4.15
C TRP A 102 3.63 -16.99 5.30
N ARG A 103 3.56 -18.31 5.07
CA ARG A 103 3.33 -19.30 6.14
C ARG A 103 4.42 -19.22 7.21
N GLY A 104 5.68 -19.10 6.80
CA GLY A 104 6.83 -18.88 7.71
C GLY A 104 6.75 -17.60 8.53
N LYS A 105 5.96 -16.61 8.11
CA LYS A 105 5.68 -15.37 8.86
C LYS A 105 4.43 -15.43 9.73
N GLY A 106 3.82 -16.61 9.90
CA GLY A 106 2.64 -16.80 10.76
C GLY A 106 1.32 -16.42 10.09
N PHE A 107 1.26 -16.43 8.76
CA PHE A 107 0.00 -16.38 8.03
C PHE A 107 -0.55 -17.80 7.79
N TYR A 108 -1.86 -17.94 7.69
CA TYR A 108 -2.53 -19.20 7.37
C TYR A 108 -3.51 -19.02 6.20
N SER A 109 -3.73 -20.10 5.46
CA SER A 109 -4.59 -20.08 4.27
C SER A 109 -6.05 -19.87 4.65
N VAL A 110 -6.73 -19.05 3.85
CA VAL A 110 -8.20 -18.91 3.90
C VAL A 110 -8.88 -19.63 2.73
N LEU A 111 -8.11 -20.13 1.77
CA LEU A 111 -8.57 -20.73 0.51
C LEU A 111 -8.51 -22.26 0.53
N GLU A 112 -7.61 -22.84 1.31
CA GLU A 112 -7.40 -24.29 1.32
C GLU A 112 -8.47 -25.00 2.16
N ALA A 113 -9.04 -26.06 1.60
CA ALA A 113 -9.78 -27.06 2.35
C ALA A 113 -8.81 -27.88 3.21
N GLN A 114 -9.16 -28.14 4.47
CA GLN A 114 -8.30 -28.86 5.41
C GLN A 114 -9.09 -29.92 6.17
N GLY A 115 -8.57 -31.15 6.26
CA GLY A 115 -9.18 -32.22 7.05
C GLY A 115 -10.62 -32.57 6.64
N GLY A 116 -10.94 -32.50 5.34
CA GLY A 116 -12.29 -32.70 4.82
C GLY A 116 -13.26 -31.53 5.04
N GLN A 117 -12.80 -30.42 5.63
CA GLN A 117 -13.59 -29.20 5.78
C GLN A 117 -13.36 -28.26 4.59
N ALA A 118 -14.41 -27.56 4.18
CA ALA A 118 -14.32 -26.49 3.19
C ALA A 118 -13.37 -25.37 3.63
N ALA A 119 -12.91 -24.57 2.66
CA ALA A 119 -12.07 -23.40 2.88
C ALA A 119 -12.66 -22.47 3.95
N LEU A 120 -11.79 -21.86 4.78
CA LEU A 120 -12.23 -20.93 5.82
C LEU A 120 -13.05 -19.77 5.24
N MET A 121 -12.67 -19.26 4.07
CA MET A 121 -13.43 -18.23 3.37
C MET A 121 -14.84 -18.70 3.02
N ALA A 122 -15.00 -19.90 2.47
CA ALA A 122 -16.32 -20.46 2.14
C ALA A 122 -17.22 -20.51 3.37
N ARG A 123 -16.67 -21.01 4.48
CA ARG A 123 -17.41 -21.15 5.74
C ARG A 123 -17.79 -19.80 6.36
N MET A 124 -16.94 -18.78 6.24
CA MET A 124 -17.28 -17.41 6.69
C MET A 124 -18.38 -16.79 5.83
N LEU A 125 -18.41 -17.07 4.52
CA LEU A 125 -19.49 -16.64 3.62
C LEU A 125 -20.80 -17.38 3.93
N ASP A 126 -20.74 -18.69 4.17
CA ASP A 126 -21.89 -19.51 4.55
C ASP A 126 -22.52 -19.00 5.85
N LEU A 127 -21.68 -18.68 6.86
CA LEU A 127 -22.14 -18.11 8.12
C LEU A 127 -22.89 -16.79 7.89
N GLY A 128 -22.32 -15.90 7.09
CA GLY A 128 -22.91 -14.59 6.79
C GLY A 128 -24.24 -14.71 6.05
N ARG A 129 -24.37 -15.72 5.20
CA ARG A 129 -25.60 -16.04 4.46
C ARG A 129 -26.64 -16.77 5.30
N SER A 130 -26.23 -17.56 6.29
CA SER A 130 -27.12 -18.38 7.13
C SER A 130 -27.94 -17.56 8.14
N ALA A 131 -27.43 -16.40 8.55
CA ALA A 131 -28.06 -15.53 9.53
C ALA A 131 -27.92 -14.04 9.14
N PRO A 132 -28.53 -13.61 8.01
CA PRO A 132 -28.41 -12.25 7.53
C PRO A 132 -29.11 -11.28 8.49
N LEU A 133 -28.55 -10.07 8.62
CA LEU A 133 -29.23 -8.99 9.32
C LEU A 133 -30.46 -8.53 8.52
N PRO A 134 -31.57 -8.14 9.19
CA PRO A 134 -32.72 -7.59 8.49
C PRO A 134 -32.33 -6.34 7.69
N ALA A 135 -32.79 -6.26 6.44
CA ALA A 135 -32.48 -5.11 5.58
C ALA A 135 -32.99 -3.80 6.18
N ASN A 136 -32.22 -2.72 6.01
CA ASN A 136 -32.54 -1.37 6.51
C ASN A 136 -32.84 -1.31 8.02
N SER A 137 -32.30 -2.24 8.81
CA SER A 137 -32.42 -2.25 10.26
C SER A 137 -31.13 -1.76 10.93
N LYS A 138 -31.25 -1.29 12.16
CA LYS A 138 -30.08 -0.98 12.99
C LYS A 138 -29.34 -2.29 13.29
N ILE A 139 -28.01 -2.26 13.17
CA ILE A 139 -27.16 -3.38 13.54
C ILE A 139 -27.30 -3.63 15.06
N PRO A 140 -27.50 -4.89 15.50
CA PRO A 140 -27.61 -5.23 16.92
C PRO A 140 -26.38 -4.81 17.72
N ASP A 141 -26.57 -4.41 18.97
CA ASP A 141 -25.49 -3.88 19.82
C ASP A 141 -24.45 -4.96 20.20
N GLU A 142 -24.82 -6.25 20.09
CA GLU A 142 -23.94 -7.41 20.29
C GLU A 142 -22.89 -7.55 19.17
N ILE A 143 -23.14 -6.96 18.00
CA ILE A 143 -22.16 -6.91 16.91
C ILE A 143 -21.30 -5.67 17.12
N ALA A 144 -20.20 -5.86 17.85
CA ALA A 144 -19.23 -4.80 18.07
C ALA A 144 -18.62 -4.35 16.72
N LEU A 145 -18.80 -3.07 16.41
CA LEU A 145 -18.21 -2.38 15.26
C LEU A 145 -17.33 -1.21 15.73
N GLY A 146 -16.57 -0.64 14.79
CA GLY A 146 -15.75 0.55 15.03
C GLY A 146 -14.27 0.25 15.28
N LEU A 147 -13.51 1.31 15.55
CA LEU A 147 -12.04 1.28 15.55
C LEU A 147 -11.44 0.43 16.68
N ASN A 148 -12.17 0.29 17.80
CA ASN A 148 -11.71 -0.47 18.98
C ASN A 148 -12.20 -1.92 18.98
N ARG A 149 -12.84 -2.37 17.90
CA ARG A 149 -13.27 -3.77 17.78
C ARG A 149 -12.06 -4.69 17.88
N GLU A 150 -12.12 -5.65 18.79
CA GLU A 150 -11.17 -6.75 18.84
C GLU A 150 -11.49 -7.75 17.72
N ASN A 151 -10.54 -7.96 16.82
CA ASN A 151 -10.70 -8.91 15.72
C ASN A 151 -10.44 -10.32 16.22
N VAL A 152 -11.45 -11.19 16.18
CA VAL A 152 -11.29 -12.63 16.37
C VAL A 152 -10.90 -13.25 15.04
N CYS A 153 -9.71 -13.86 14.99
CA CYS A 153 -9.10 -14.38 13.77
C CYS A 153 -9.01 -15.91 13.82
N PRO A 154 -10.12 -16.64 13.58
CA PRO A 154 -10.11 -18.10 13.68
C PRO A 154 -9.20 -18.72 12.62
N MET A 155 -8.44 -19.73 13.02
CA MET A 155 -7.81 -20.68 12.10
C MET A 155 -8.85 -21.69 11.59
N PRO A 156 -8.60 -22.42 10.49
CA PRO A 156 -9.56 -23.39 9.94
C PRO A 156 -10.12 -24.39 10.97
N GLY A 157 -9.28 -24.89 11.89
CA GLY A 157 -9.69 -25.80 12.96
C GLY A 157 -10.51 -25.14 14.09
N GLU A 158 -10.46 -23.81 14.23
CA GLU A 158 -11.13 -23.04 15.28
C GLU A 158 -12.51 -22.52 14.84
N PHE A 159 -12.83 -22.60 13.54
CA PHE A 159 -14.03 -21.98 12.98
C PHE A 159 -15.34 -22.44 13.64
N ASN A 160 -15.48 -23.72 13.99
CA ASN A 160 -16.74 -24.21 14.58
C ASN A 160 -17.06 -23.53 15.92
N ALA A 161 -16.04 -23.35 16.76
CA ALA A 161 -16.19 -22.62 18.01
C ALA A 161 -16.50 -21.14 17.76
N TYR A 162 -15.83 -20.53 16.78
CA TYR A 162 -16.13 -19.15 16.37
C TYR A 162 -17.58 -18.98 15.91
N ALA A 163 -18.07 -19.83 15.01
CA ALA A 163 -19.41 -19.74 14.44
C ALA A 163 -20.50 -19.96 15.49
N ALA A 164 -20.27 -20.85 16.46
CA ALA A 164 -21.20 -21.06 17.58
C ALA A 164 -21.29 -19.83 18.50
N ALA A 165 -20.17 -19.15 18.74
CA ALA A 165 -20.12 -17.96 19.60
C ALA A 165 -20.55 -16.67 18.88
N HIS A 166 -20.45 -16.62 17.55
CA HIS A 166 -20.69 -15.41 16.75
C HIS A 166 -21.61 -15.70 15.55
N THR A 167 -22.80 -16.22 15.83
CA THR A 167 -23.75 -16.72 14.81
C THR A 167 -24.14 -15.71 13.73
N GLN A 168 -24.10 -14.41 14.03
CA GLN A 168 -24.41 -13.31 13.09
C GLN A 168 -23.17 -12.54 12.61
N GLN A 169 -21.96 -13.05 12.85
CA GLN A 169 -20.70 -12.37 12.45
C GLN A 169 -19.94 -13.08 11.34
N GLY A 170 -20.69 -13.63 10.37
CA GLY A 170 -20.11 -14.05 9.10
C GLY A 170 -19.79 -12.88 8.18
N MET A 171 -19.31 -13.19 6.97
CA MET A 171 -18.87 -12.18 5.99
C MET A 171 -19.80 -12.12 4.77
N PRO A 172 -20.01 -10.94 4.16
CA PRO A 172 -19.60 -9.60 4.60
C PRO A 172 -20.30 -9.16 5.90
N LEU A 173 -19.53 -8.68 6.89
CA LEU A 173 -20.05 -8.32 8.21
C LEU A 173 -20.75 -6.95 8.18
N ALA A 174 -22.00 -6.91 8.65
CA ALA A 174 -22.76 -5.68 8.92
C ALA A 174 -22.84 -4.70 7.73
N VAL A 175 -22.79 -5.22 6.51
CA VAL A 175 -22.98 -4.49 5.25
C VAL A 175 -23.93 -5.27 4.34
N ALA A 176 -24.23 -4.74 3.17
CA ALA A 176 -24.97 -5.48 2.16
C ALA A 176 -24.23 -6.79 1.83
N GLY A 177 -24.95 -7.91 1.98
CA GLY A 177 -24.41 -9.23 1.69
C GLY A 177 -24.18 -9.47 0.19
N LEU A 178 -23.78 -10.69 -0.13
CA LEU A 178 -23.64 -11.15 -1.52
C LEU A 178 -25.02 -11.43 -2.12
N THR A 179 -25.20 -11.06 -3.39
CA THR A 179 -26.28 -11.60 -4.21
C THR A 179 -26.11 -13.11 -4.40
N ASP A 180 -27.18 -13.79 -4.80
CA ASP A 180 -27.14 -15.24 -5.02
C ASP A 180 -26.12 -15.64 -6.09
N ALA A 181 -26.02 -14.85 -7.16
CA ALA A 181 -25.07 -15.08 -8.24
C ALA A 181 -23.61 -14.89 -7.79
N GLU A 182 -23.33 -13.82 -7.03
CA GLU A 182 -22.00 -13.57 -6.48
C GLU A 182 -21.57 -14.68 -5.51
N TYR A 183 -22.46 -15.06 -4.60
CA TYR A 183 -22.22 -16.14 -3.65
C TYR A 183 -21.94 -17.47 -4.36
N GLN A 184 -22.78 -17.86 -5.32
CA GLN A 184 -22.58 -19.11 -6.07
C GLN A 184 -21.28 -19.09 -6.88
N THR A 185 -20.88 -17.94 -7.42
CA THR A 185 -19.61 -17.79 -8.14
C THR A 185 -18.42 -17.99 -7.20
N LEU A 186 -18.43 -17.34 -6.03
CA LEU A 186 -17.39 -17.52 -5.02
C LEU A 186 -17.31 -18.96 -4.51
N GLN A 187 -18.45 -19.60 -4.21
CA GLN A 187 -18.50 -20.97 -3.73
C GLN A 187 -17.96 -21.98 -4.74
N ARG A 188 -18.36 -21.86 -6.02
CA ARG A 188 -17.84 -22.73 -7.09
C ARG A 188 -16.34 -22.55 -7.28
N TRP A 189 -15.86 -21.30 -7.22
CA TRP A 189 -14.43 -21.01 -7.32
C TRP A 189 -13.64 -21.59 -6.14
N LEU A 190 -14.12 -21.44 -4.91
CA LEU A 190 -13.51 -22.03 -3.71
C LEU A 190 -13.54 -23.57 -3.76
N ALA A 191 -14.65 -24.18 -4.19
CA ALA A 191 -14.77 -25.62 -4.35
C ALA A 191 -13.82 -26.19 -5.42
N ALA A 192 -13.49 -25.39 -6.44
CA ALA A 192 -12.50 -25.72 -7.46
C ALA A 192 -11.04 -25.54 -6.99
N GLY A 193 -10.80 -25.30 -5.70
CA GLY A 193 -9.48 -25.07 -5.12
C GLY A 193 -9.01 -23.62 -5.18
N ALA A 194 -9.90 -22.69 -5.54
CA ALA A 194 -9.65 -21.25 -5.59
C ALA A 194 -8.37 -20.87 -6.36
N PRO A 195 -8.26 -21.23 -7.65
CA PRO A 195 -7.11 -20.84 -8.47
C PRO A 195 -7.00 -19.31 -8.51
N VAL A 196 -5.84 -18.79 -8.14
CA VAL A 196 -5.54 -17.36 -8.14
C VAL A 196 -4.60 -17.04 -9.30
N GLU A 197 -5.12 -16.32 -10.29
CA GLU A 197 -4.34 -15.76 -11.38
C GLU A 197 -3.62 -14.48 -10.91
N GLN A 198 -2.36 -14.30 -11.33
CA GLN A 198 -1.67 -13.04 -11.16
C GLN A 198 -1.91 -12.15 -12.37
N GLN A 199 -2.41 -10.94 -12.15
CA GLN A 199 -2.52 -9.94 -13.21
C GLN A 199 -1.21 -9.18 -13.36
N SER A 200 -0.50 -9.41 -14.47
CA SER A 200 0.67 -8.62 -14.84
C SER A 200 0.26 -7.40 -15.67
N ILE A 201 0.52 -6.20 -15.16
CA ILE A 201 0.40 -4.97 -15.94
C ILE A 201 1.66 -4.81 -16.80
N THR A 202 1.47 -4.74 -18.11
CA THR A 202 2.57 -4.47 -19.05
C THR A 202 2.48 -3.01 -19.48
N PRO A 203 3.53 -2.19 -19.27
CA PRO A 203 3.53 -0.80 -19.71
C PRO A 203 3.36 -0.70 -21.23
N SER A 204 2.62 0.30 -21.70
CA SER A 204 2.53 0.62 -23.13
C SER A 204 3.87 1.13 -23.67
N VAL A 205 3.99 1.27 -25.00
CA VAL A 205 5.21 1.82 -25.62
C VAL A 205 5.47 3.26 -25.14
N SER A 206 4.43 4.08 -25.00
CA SER A 206 4.51 5.45 -24.49
C SER A 206 4.97 5.49 -23.04
N GLU A 207 4.38 4.63 -22.19
CA GLU A 207 4.75 4.52 -20.78
C GLU A 207 6.18 4.04 -20.63
N THR A 208 6.58 3.02 -21.39
CA THR A 208 7.95 2.47 -21.37
C THR A 208 8.98 3.54 -21.71
N ALA A 209 8.74 4.37 -22.72
CA ALA A 209 9.64 5.45 -23.09
C ALA A 209 9.82 6.47 -21.94
N GLN A 210 8.73 6.83 -21.27
CA GLN A 210 8.77 7.77 -20.15
C GLN A 210 9.39 7.15 -18.89
N ILE A 211 9.08 5.88 -18.59
CA ILE A 211 9.73 5.11 -17.52
C ILE A 211 11.25 5.12 -17.71
N ASN A 212 11.72 4.78 -18.91
CA ASN A 212 13.15 4.75 -19.22
C ASN A 212 13.80 6.13 -19.06
N ALA A 213 13.14 7.20 -19.48
CA ALA A 213 13.65 8.56 -19.34
C ALA A 213 13.79 8.99 -17.85
N TRP A 214 12.80 8.67 -17.02
CA TRP A 214 12.82 8.97 -15.59
C TRP A 214 13.81 8.09 -14.83
N GLU A 215 13.85 6.78 -15.10
CA GLU A 215 14.85 5.88 -14.51
C GLU A 215 16.27 6.32 -14.89
N ALA A 216 16.51 6.70 -16.15
CA ALA A 216 17.81 7.22 -16.57
C ALA A 216 18.18 8.52 -15.83
N GLN A 217 17.22 9.41 -15.55
CA GLN A 217 17.46 10.65 -14.80
C GLN A 217 17.83 10.40 -13.33
N LEU A 218 17.12 9.48 -12.65
CA LEU A 218 17.37 9.20 -11.24
C LEU A 218 18.63 8.36 -11.01
N ASN A 219 19.06 7.60 -12.03
CA ASN A 219 20.23 6.71 -11.97
C ASN A 219 21.48 7.29 -12.67
N GLN A 220 21.52 8.60 -12.96
CA GLN A 220 22.73 9.20 -13.53
C GLN A 220 23.90 9.11 -12.54
N PRO A 221 25.12 8.80 -13.01
CA PRO A 221 26.29 8.78 -12.15
C PRO A 221 26.69 10.20 -11.71
N GLY A 222 27.30 10.29 -10.53
CA GLY A 222 27.84 11.54 -9.97
C GLY A 222 27.21 11.90 -8.62
N ALA A 223 27.98 12.60 -7.77
CA ALA A 223 27.54 12.93 -6.42
C ALA A 223 26.30 13.85 -6.41
N ARG A 224 26.26 14.83 -7.32
CA ARG A 224 25.11 15.72 -7.50
C ARG A 224 23.86 14.94 -7.91
N GLN A 225 24.01 14.05 -8.89
CA GLN A 225 22.95 13.23 -9.45
C GLN A 225 22.40 12.24 -8.42
N ALA A 226 23.29 11.55 -7.70
CA ALA A 226 22.90 10.62 -6.63
C ALA A 226 22.14 11.33 -5.50
N LEU A 227 22.56 12.53 -5.10
CA LEU A 227 21.87 13.30 -4.07
C LEU A 227 20.46 13.74 -4.51
N VAL A 228 20.32 14.22 -5.76
CA VAL A 228 19.02 14.59 -6.32
C VAL A 228 18.12 13.35 -6.51
N GLY A 229 18.67 12.23 -6.98
CA GLY A 229 17.95 10.96 -7.12
C GLY A 229 17.39 10.48 -5.78
N ARG A 230 18.19 10.54 -4.72
CA ARG A 230 17.76 10.27 -3.34
C ARG A 230 16.64 11.21 -2.90
N TRP A 231 16.80 12.52 -3.14
CA TRP A 231 15.77 13.49 -2.77
C TRP A 231 14.44 13.21 -3.48
N LEU A 232 14.47 13.00 -4.81
CA LEU A 232 13.27 12.70 -5.59
C LEU A 232 12.61 11.40 -5.13
N PHE A 233 13.38 10.34 -4.92
CA PHE A 233 12.85 9.07 -4.43
C PHE A 233 12.19 9.22 -3.05
N GLU A 234 12.88 9.82 -2.07
CA GLU A 234 12.35 9.98 -0.71
C GLU A 234 11.10 10.87 -0.65
N HIS A 235 10.90 11.77 -1.63
CA HIS A 235 9.72 12.62 -1.71
C HIS A 235 8.60 12.05 -2.59
N LEU A 236 8.92 11.16 -3.54
CA LEU A 236 7.97 10.56 -4.48
C LEU A 236 7.66 9.08 -4.17
N PHE A 237 8.18 8.49 -3.09
CA PHE A 237 8.01 7.06 -2.80
C PHE A 237 6.56 6.61 -2.55
N LEU A 238 5.67 7.54 -2.18
CA LEU A 238 4.23 7.27 -2.00
C LEU A 238 3.41 7.50 -3.28
N ALA A 239 4.04 8.00 -4.34
CA ALA A 239 3.34 8.37 -5.55
C ALA A 239 2.87 7.13 -6.33
N HIS A 240 1.59 7.15 -6.70
CA HIS A 240 1.05 6.40 -7.82
C HIS A 240 1.25 7.26 -9.08
N ILE A 241 2.28 6.92 -9.83
CA ILE A 241 2.71 7.64 -11.02
C ILE A 241 1.84 7.22 -12.20
N TYR A 242 1.34 8.20 -12.93
CA TYR A 242 0.72 7.99 -14.23
C TYR A 242 1.42 8.87 -15.26
N PHE A 243 1.39 8.43 -16.51
CA PHE A 243 2.07 9.12 -17.60
C PHE A 243 1.08 9.82 -18.52
N GLU A 244 1.45 11.00 -19.00
CA GLU A 244 0.69 11.67 -20.06
C GLU A 244 0.71 10.80 -21.33
N GLY A 245 -0.47 10.56 -21.91
CA GLY A 245 -0.61 9.62 -23.03
C GLY A 245 -0.36 8.16 -22.65
N GLY A 246 -0.40 7.81 -21.36
CA GLY A 246 -0.41 6.44 -20.86
C GLY A 246 -1.82 5.85 -20.76
N GLU A 247 -1.90 4.59 -20.34
CA GLU A 247 -3.17 3.90 -20.11
C GLU A 247 -3.83 4.40 -18.82
N THR A 248 -5.13 4.71 -18.88
CA THR A 248 -5.83 5.39 -17.76
C THR A 248 -5.83 4.63 -16.43
N GLN A 249 -5.68 3.30 -16.47
CA GLN A 249 -5.68 2.44 -15.28
C GLN A 249 -4.28 2.00 -14.85
N HIS A 250 -3.25 2.37 -15.61
CA HIS A 250 -1.87 2.02 -15.27
C HIS A 250 -1.29 3.04 -14.31
N PHE A 251 -0.88 2.55 -13.14
CA PHE A 251 -0.13 3.32 -12.17
C PHE A 251 1.18 2.61 -11.86
N PHE A 252 2.21 3.39 -11.57
CA PHE A 252 3.55 2.91 -11.26
C PHE A 252 4.00 3.48 -9.91
N GLN A 253 4.94 2.80 -9.26
CA GLN A 253 5.52 3.25 -8.00
C GLN A 253 7.05 3.12 -8.07
N TRP A 254 7.74 4.03 -7.38
CA TRP A 254 9.19 3.96 -7.24
C TRP A 254 9.60 2.86 -6.27
N VAL A 255 10.61 2.08 -6.66
CA VAL A 255 11.28 1.12 -5.80
C VAL A 255 12.80 1.22 -5.97
N ARG A 256 13.54 0.67 -5.01
CA ARG A 256 14.97 0.40 -5.17
C ARG A 256 15.17 -1.05 -5.58
N SER A 257 16.03 -1.29 -6.57
CA SER A 257 16.32 -2.60 -7.15
C SER A 257 17.82 -2.84 -7.17
N ARG A 258 18.28 -4.08 -6.95
CA ARG A 258 19.68 -4.45 -7.20
C ARG A 258 20.01 -4.56 -8.68
N THR A 259 18.99 -4.67 -9.53
CA THR A 259 19.12 -4.80 -10.99
C THR A 259 18.72 -3.53 -11.74
N PRO A 260 19.46 -3.16 -12.81
CA PRO A 260 19.20 -1.96 -13.60
C PRO A 260 18.02 -2.11 -14.56
N THR A 261 17.61 -0.99 -15.17
CA THR A 261 16.62 -0.93 -16.27
C THR A 261 16.89 -2.00 -17.34
N GLY A 262 15.82 -2.62 -17.83
CA GLY A 262 15.90 -3.73 -18.79
C GLY A 262 16.08 -5.12 -18.17
N GLN A 263 16.35 -5.22 -16.87
CA GLN A 263 16.35 -6.50 -16.14
C GLN A 263 15.15 -6.64 -15.19
N PRO A 264 14.72 -7.87 -14.86
CA PRO A 264 13.71 -8.14 -13.84
C PRO A 264 14.09 -7.45 -12.52
N VAL A 265 13.12 -6.79 -11.87
CA VAL A 265 13.37 -6.01 -10.65
C VAL A 265 13.69 -6.92 -9.48
N ASP A 266 14.91 -6.80 -8.95
CA ASP A 266 15.30 -7.39 -7.67
C ASP A 266 15.14 -6.38 -6.54
N LEU A 267 13.93 -6.31 -6.01
CA LEU A 267 13.50 -5.37 -4.99
C LEU A 267 14.35 -5.36 -3.70
N ILE A 268 14.68 -4.16 -3.24
CA ILE A 268 15.25 -3.89 -1.91
C ILE A 268 14.13 -3.37 -1.00
N ALA A 269 13.59 -4.26 -0.15
CA ALA A 269 12.42 -4.01 0.69
C ALA A 269 12.75 -3.34 2.04
N THR A 270 13.44 -2.20 2.04
CA THR A 270 13.67 -1.46 3.29
C THR A 270 12.34 -1.02 3.93
N ARG A 271 12.34 -0.81 5.25
CA ARG A 271 11.12 -0.39 5.97
C ARG A 271 10.72 1.03 5.59
N ARG A 272 11.70 1.92 5.45
CA ARG A 272 11.52 3.33 5.08
C ARG A 272 12.31 3.67 3.81
N PRO A 273 11.93 4.72 3.07
CA PRO A 273 12.67 5.13 1.88
C PRO A 273 14.08 5.64 2.19
N ASP A 274 14.28 6.19 3.39
CA ASP A 274 15.55 6.74 3.90
C ASP A 274 16.39 5.71 4.67
N ASP A 275 15.96 4.44 4.74
CA ASP A 275 16.78 3.38 5.32
C ASP A 275 17.92 3.00 4.37
N ASP A 276 19.04 2.56 4.95
CA ASP A 276 20.20 2.04 4.23
C ASP A 276 19.78 0.87 3.32
N PRO A 277 20.03 0.94 2.00
CA PRO A 277 19.71 -0.13 1.07
C PRO A 277 20.58 -1.38 1.27
N GLY A 278 21.73 -1.26 1.95
CA GLY A 278 22.65 -2.37 2.25
C GLY A 278 23.46 -2.90 1.07
N SER A 279 23.23 -2.38 -0.14
CA SER A 279 23.96 -2.70 -1.36
C SER A 279 23.84 -1.55 -2.36
N ASP A 280 24.60 -1.62 -3.44
CA ASP A 280 24.33 -0.81 -4.63
C ASP A 280 22.93 -1.10 -5.17
N PHE A 281 22.33 -0.09 -5.80
CA PHE A 281 20.94 -0.14 -6.23
C PHE A 281 20.64 0.84 -7.37
N TYR A 282 19.48 0.63 -7.99
CA TYR A 282 18.89 1.45 -9.02
C TYR A 282 17.47 1.85 -8.61
N TYR A 283 17.07 3.08 -8.88
CA TYR A 283 15.69 3.52 -8.81
C TYR A 283 14.93 2.96 -10.01
N ARG A 284 13.86 2.21 -9.75
CA ARG A 284 13.05 1.54 -10.78
C ARG A 284 11.58 1.87 -10.58
N LEU A 285 10.83 1.95 -11.67
CA LEU A 285 9.38 2.02 -11.66
C LEU A 285 8.81 0.64 -11.89
N VAL A 286 7.89 0.24 -11.01
CA VAL A 286 7.13 -1.00 -11.15
C VAL A 286 5.64 -0.69 -11.17
N PRO A 287 4.82 -1.47 -11.90
CA PRO A 287 3.39 -1.32 -11.84
C PRO A 287 2.86 -1.48 -10.41
N VAL A 288 1.89 -0.65 -10.04
CA VAL A 288 1.09 -0.83 -8.83
C VAL A 288 0.18 -2.03 -9.07
N GLN A 289 0.28 -3.04 -8.20
CA GLN A 289 -0.50 -4.27 -8.32
C GLN A 289 -1.73 -4.23 -7.42
N GLY A 290 -2.79 -4.91 -7.85
CA GLY A 290 -4.05 -5.01 -7.13
C GLY A 290 -4.97 -3.80 -7.30
N VAL A 291 -6.06 -3.82 -6.56
CA VAL A 291 -7.11 -2.80 -6.58
C VAL A 291 -6.58 -1.50 -6.01
N ILE A 292 -6.81 -0.42 -6.75
CA ILE A 292 -6.48 0.95 -6.31
C ILE A 292 -7.47 1.37 -5.23
N VAL A 293 -6.96 1.63 -4.01
CA VAL A 293 -7.76 2.13 -2.90
C VAL A 293 -7.51 3.59 -2.60
N HIS A 294 -8.59 4.35 -2.41
CA HIS A 294 -8.54 5.81 -2.30
C HIS A 294 -7.61 6.33 -1.19
N LYS A 295 -7.45 5.59 -0.08
CA LYS A 295 -6.60 5.99 1.06
C LYS A 295 -5.10 5.99 0.75
N THR A 296 -4.63 5.08 -0.11
CA THR A 296 -3.21 4.99 -0.49
C THR A 296 -2.94 5.51 -1.89
N HIS A 297 -3.98 5.74 -2.69
CA HIS A 297 -3.87 6.29 -4.03
C HIS A 297 -3.56 7.79 -4.01
N ILE A 298 -2.27 8.12 -4.10
CA ILE A 298 -1.77 9.49 -4.16
C ILE A 298 -1.12 9.70 -5.52
N THR A 299 -1.83 10.34 -6.44
CA THR A 299 -1.40 10.44 -7.83
C THR A 299 -0.31 11.47 -8.06
N TYR A 300 0.63 11.17 -8.95
CA TYR A 300 1.64 12.08 -9.45
C TYR A 300 1.80 11.93 -10.96
N GLY A 301 1.34 12.93 -11.72
CA GLY A 301 1.47 12.92 -13.18
C GLY A 301 2.89 13.24 -13.61
N MET A 302 3.46 12.38 -14.47
CA MET A 302 4.76 12.57 -15.11
C MET A 302 4.60 12.76 -16.62
N ASN A 303 5.40 13.65 -17.18
CA ASN A 303 5.52 13.90 -18.61
C ASN A 303 6.90 14.50 -18.96
N PRO A 304 7.25 14.62 -20.24
CA PRO A 304 8.53 15.21 -20.66
C PRO A 304 8.77 16.63 -20.11
N GLN A 305 7.74 17.49 -20.11
CA GLN A 305 7.84 18.87 -19.64
C GLN A 305 8.17 18.92 -18.15
N LYS A 306 7.60 18.03 -17.34
CA LYS A 306 7.89 17.92 -15.91
C LYS A 306 9.29 17.39 -15.66
N LEU A 307 9.77 16.45 -16.47
CA LEU A 307 11.16 15.99 -16.39
C LEU A 307 12.14 17.14 -16.70
N ASP A 308 11.85 17.95 -17.71
CA ASP A 308 12.67 19.13 -18.03
C ASP A 308 12.58 20.20 -16.95
N ARG A 309 11.41 20.39 -16.32
CA ARG A 309 11.27 21.26 -15.14
C ARG A 309 12.14 20.79 -13.97
N VAL A 310 12.17 19.49 -13.69
CA VAL A 310 13.07 18.91 -12.68
C VAL A 310 14.53 19.16 -13.04
N ARG A 311 14.90 18.98 -14.32
CA ARG A 311 16.25 19.28 -14.79
C ARG A 311 16.63 20.73 -14.56
N HIS A 312 15.74 21.65 -14.94
CA HIS A 312 15.96 23.07 -14.74
C HIS A 312 16.14 23.44 -13.26
N LEU A 313 15.27 22.94 -12.37
CA LEU A 313 15.32 23.24 -10.94
C LEU A 313 16.61 22.72 -10.28
N PHE A 314 16.97 21.46 -10.51
CA PHE A 314 18.08 20.83 -9.78
C PHE A 314 19.43 20.95 -10.50
N TYR A 315 19.43 21.16 -11.82
CA TYR A 315 20.63 21.16 -12.65
C TYR A 315 20.92 22.49 -13.35
N GLY A 316 20.02 23.49 -13.29
CA GLY A 316 20.16 24.76 -13.99
C GLY A 316 21.13 25.78 -13.37
N THR A 317 21.57 25.56 -12.12
CA THR A 317 22.56 26.42 -11.43
C THR A 317 23.80 25.63 -11.05
N ASP A 318 24.93 26.30 -10.88
CA ASP A 318 26.16 25.64 -10.44
C ASP A 318 26.19 25.47 -8.93
N TRP A 319 26.20 24.23 -8.47
CA TRP A 319 26.39 23.84 -7.08
C TRP A 319 27.07 22.47 -7.01
N THR A 320 27.79 22.23 -5.91
CA THR A 320 28.65 21.05 -5.73
C THR A 320 28.23 20.24 -4.51
N VAL A 321 28.51 18.94 -4.57
CA VAL A 321 28.34 18.02 -3.44
C VAL A 321 29.72 17.57 -3.00
N ASN A 322 30.14 18.02 -1.81
CA ASN A 322 31.46 17.67 -1.26
C ASN A 322 31.52 16.20 -0.80
N ALA A 323 30.45 15.72 -0.18
CA ALA A 323 30.31 14.33 0.27
C ALA A 323 28.85 13.90 0.19
N LEU A 324 28.61 12.66 -0.25
CA LEU A 324 27.27 12.10 -0.21
C LEU A 324 26.87 11.79 1.24
N PRO A 325 25.69 12.23 1.69
CA PRO A 325 25.19 11.90 3.02
C PRO A 325 24.94 10.39 3.10
N GLY A 326 25.46 9.78 4.16
CA GLY A 326 25.17 8.37 4.45
C GLY A 326 23.72 8.16 4.89
N TYR A 327 23.41 6.90 5.21
CA TYR A 327 22.16 6.50 5.84
C TYR A 327 22.35 6.34 7.35
N GLY A 328 23.16 7.17 8.01
CA GLY A 328 23.32 7.14 9.47
C GLY A 328 22.13 7.80 10.19
N PRO A 329 21.93 7.54 11.51
CA PRO A 329 20.82 8.13 12.28
C PRO A 329 20.69 9.65 12.17
N GLY A 330 21.82 10.38 12.09
CA GLY A 330 21.81 11.84 11.92
C GLY A 330 21.21 12.29 10.59
N HIS A 331 21.66 11.71 9.48
CA HIS A 331 21.19 12.05 8.13
C HIS A 331 19.77 11.51 7.84
N ARG A 332 19.39 10.36 8.39
CA ARG A 332 18.01 9.86 8.27
C ARG A 332 17.00 10.78 8.96
N ALA A 333 17.34 11.28 10.15
CA ALA A 333 16.40 12.04 10.98
C ALA A 333 16.29 13.54 10.61
N ASN A 334 17.19 14.06 9.76
CA ASN A 334 17.25 15.49 9.45
C ASN A 334 17.45 15.74 7.93
N PRO A 335 16.37 16.00 7.17
CA PRO A 335 16.45 16.29 5.74
C PRO A 335 17.21 17.58 5.42
N PHE A 336 17.22 18.57 6.34
CA PHE A 336 17.96 19.81 6.15
C PHE A 336 19.48 19.60 6.12
N LEU A 337 19.99 18.61 6.86
CA LEU A 337 21.40 18.21 6.82
C LEU A 337 21.68 17.29 5.63
N THR A 338 20.78 16.36 5.33
CA THR A 338 20.98 15.41 4.25
C THR A 338 20.99 16.08 2.88
N PHE A 339 20.11 17.04 2.67
CA PHE A 339 19.94 17.70 1.38
C PHE A 339 20.44 19.14 1.38
N GLU A 340 21.32 19.49 2.32
CA GLU A 340 21.89 20.84 2.48
C GLU A 340 22.53 21.35 1.19
N ALA A 341 23.28 20.48 0.50
CA ALA A 341 23.98 20.84 -0.73
C ALA A 341 23.03 21.18 -1.89
N ILE A 342 21.80 20.66 -1.89
CA ILE A 342 20.80 21.02 -2.90
C ILE A 342 20.29 22.44 -2.61
N PRO A 343 20.35 23.37 -3.59
CA PRO A 343 19.84 24.72 -3.41
C PRO A 343 18.43 24.73 -2.82
N ALA A 344 18.25 25.44 -1.70
CA ALA A 344 16.98 25.46 -0.98
C ALA A 344 15.81 25.95 -1.86
N VAL A 345 16.07 26.92 -2.74
CA VAL A 345 15.08 27.42 -3.71
C VAL A 345 14.61 26.34 -4.68
N ALA A 346 15.49 25.43 -5.11
CA ALA A 346 15.13 24.34 -6.02
C ALA A 346 14.20 23.33 -5.34
N ARG A 347 14.53 22.94 -4.10
CA ARG A 347 13.70 22.04 -3.29
C ARG A 347 12.33 22.64 -3.00
N TYR A 348 12.30 23.90 -2.56
CA TYR A 348 11.04 24.59 -2.27
C TYR A 348 10.19 24.73 -3.54
N GLN A 349 10.77 25.22 -4.64
CA GLN A 349 10.01 25.41 -5.87
C GLN A 349 9.46 24.09 -6.41
N PHE A 350 10.19 22.97 -6.32
CA PHE A 350 9.63 21.67 -6.69
C PHE A 350 8.43 21.29 -5.83
N MET A 351 8.49 21.54 -4.52
CA MET A 351 7.36 21.28 -3.62
C MET A 351 6.14 22.14 -3.95
N LEU A 352 6.35 23.42 -4.30
CA LEU A 352 5.29 24.33 -4.73
C LEU A 352 4.68 23.92 -6.07
N ASP A 353 5.51 23.59 -7.06
CA ASP A 353 5.07 23.11 -8.39
C ASP A 353 4.22 21.82 -8.28
N ASN A 354 4.32 21.09 -7.17
CA ASN A 354 3.60 19.85 -6.90
C ASN A 354 2.82 19.88 -5.58
N ALA A 355 2.36 21.06 -5.15
CA ALA A 355 1.78 21.28 -3.83
C ALA A 355 0.60 20.33 -3.52
N GLU A 356 -0.26 20.05 -4.49
CA GLU A 356 -1.38 19.13 -4.31
C GLU A 356 -0.91 17.72 -3.91
N TYR A 357 0.12 17.19 -4.59
CA TYR A 357 0.68 15.88 -4.28
C TYR A 357 1.23 15.86 -2.84
N PHE A 358 2.02 16.88 -2.47
CA PHE A 358 2.61 16.96 -1.13
C PHE A 358 1.57 17.12 -0.02
N VAL A 359 0.54 17.96 -0.22
CA VAL A 359 -0.57 18.08 0.73
C VAL A 359 -1.32 16.76 0.86
N ARG A 360 -1.56 16.04 -0.25
CA ARG A 360 -2.19 14.71 -0.20
C ARG A 360 -1.35 13.72 0.60
N THR A 361 -0.02 13.76 0.55
CA THR A 361 0.85 12.86 1.35
C THR A 361 0.76 13.08 2.86
N PHE A 362 0.28 14.25 3.30
CA PHE A 362 0.00 14.52 4.72
C PHE A 362 -1.35 13.94 5.17
N ILE A 363 -2.32 13.84 4.25
CA ILE A 363 -3.70 13.41 4.53
C ILE A 363 -3.87 11.90 4.29
N ARG A 364 -3.16 11.38 3.30
CA ARG A 364 -3.27 10.02 2.76
C ARG A 364 -1.95 9.28 2.91
N GLY A 365 -2.01 7.95 2.96
CA GLY A 365 -0.82 7.14 3.16
C GLY A 365 -1.11 5.76 3.73
N PRO A 366 -0.06 4.97 3.99
CA PRO A 366 -0.17 3.55 4.36
C PRO A 366 -0.65 3.31 5.80
N VAL A 367 -0.77 4.38 6.61
CA VAL A 367 -1.36 4.31 7.95
C VAL A 367 -2.87 4.42 7.83
N CYS A 368 -3.56 3.33 8.16
CA CYS A 368 -5.01 3.21 8.00
C CYS A 368 -5.79 3.14 9.32
N ARG A 369 -5.08 3.20 10.45
CA ARG A 369 -5.71 3.35 11.75
C ARG A 369 -5.79 4.81 12.13
N GLY A 370 -6.98 5.41 11.95
CA GLY A 370 -7.22 6.85 12.04
C GLY A 370 -6.61 7.50 13.29
N GLN A 371 -6.92 6.96 14.48
CA GLN A 371 -6.41 7.48 15.75
C GLN A 371 -4.88 7.55 15.79
N ILE A 372 -4.17 6.53 15.29
CA ILE A 372 -2.70 6.53 15.27
C ILE A 372 -2.15 7.60 14.31
N ALA A 373 -2.85 7.86 13.21
CA ALA A 373 -2.45 8.86 12.23
C ALA A 373 -2.75 10.30 12.67
N THR A 374 -3.88 10.52 13.37
CA THR A 374 -4.37 11.87 13.69
C THR A 374 -4.08 12.33 15.11
N ASP A 375 -3.64 11.47 16.03
CA ASP A 375 -3.32 11.84 17.43
C ASP A 375 -2.22 12.92 17.55
N VAL A 376 -1.47 13.16 16.47
CA VAL A 376 -0.43 14.21 16.40
C VAL A 376 -0.89 15.49 15.69
N ILE A 377 -2.12 15.53 15.17
CA ILE A 377 -2.67 16.66 14.40
C ILE A 377 -3.79 17.31 15.21
N ARG A 378 -3.75 18.64 15.37
CA ARG A 378 -4.89 19.38 15.93
C ARG A 378 -6.02 19.44 14.90
N ASP A 379 -7.26 19.29 15.36
CA ASP A 379 -8.47 19.23 14.51
C ASP A 379 -8.64 20.37 13.50
N GLN A 380 -7.97 21.52 13.68
CA GLN A 380 -7.96 22.62 12.73
C GLN A 380 -6.53 23.03 12.39
N PHE A 381 -6.19 22.95 11.10
CA PHE A 381 -4.93 23.44 10.56
C PHE A 381 -5.16 24.26 9.29
N TRP A 382 -4.29 25.23 9.06
CA TRP A 382 -4.26 26.05 7.85
C TRP A 382 -2.99 25.71 7.07
N VAL A 383 -3.12 25.53 5.77
CA VAL A 383 -1.98 25.38 4.87
C VAL A 383 -1.77 26.72 4.17
N LEU A 384 -0.59 27.30 4.34
CA LEU A 384 -0.19 28.53 3.67
C LEU A 384 1.07 28.24 2.83
N PHE A 385 1.09 28.78 1.62
CA PHE A 385 2.26 28.76 0.75
C PHE A 385 2.83 30.17 0.68
N GLN A 386 4.15 30.28 0.80
CA GLN A 386 4.87 31.55 0.70
C GLN A 386 5.71 31.53 -0.58
N ASP A 387 5.71 32.64 -1.30
CA ASP A 387 6.63 32.82 -2.43
C ASP A 387 8.08 32.70 -1.91
N PRO A 388 8.91 31.79 -2.48
CA PRO A 388 10.29 31.61 -2.07
C PRO A 388 11.13 32.90 -2.10
N ALA A 389 10.78 33.86 -2.96
CA ALA A 389 11.45 35.16 -3.04
C ALA A 389 11.29 36.01 -1.76
N HIS A 390 10.30 35.68 -0.93
CA HIS A 390 10.00 36.40 0.32
C HIS A 390 10.29 35.56 1.56
N ASP A 391 10.80 34.33 1.42
CA ASP A 391 11.11 33.44 2.55
C ASP A 391 12.54 33.64 3.04
N HIS A 392 12.71 34.05 4.30
CA HIS A 392 14.02 34.27 4.93
C HIS A 392 14.92 33.03 4.92
N TYR A 393 14.35 31.82 5.00
CA TYR A 393 15.14 30.59 4.90
C TYR A 393 15.82 30.44 3.53
N ILE A 394 15.19 30.98 2.49
CA ILE A 394 15.71 30.97 1.12
C ILE A 394 16.64 32.15 0.89
N THR A 395 16.20 33.36 1.25
CA THR A 395 16.88 34.62 0.90
C THR A 395 18.05 34.98 1.81
N ASP A 396 18.13 34.44 3.02
CA ASP A 396 19.19 34.74 3.99
C ASP A 396 19.98 33.47 4.36
N ALA A 397 21.22 33.40 3.85
CA ALA A 397 22.12 32.28 4.12
C ALA A 397 22.58 32.21 5.59
N ALA A 398 22.72 33.35 6.27
CA ALA A 398 23.10 33.38 7.68
C ALA A 398 21.95 32.87 8.56
N TYR A 399 20.72 33.28 8.26
CA TYR A 399 19.52 32.77 8.91
C TYR A 399 19.40 31.25 8.73
N ARG A 400 19.57 30.76 7.50
CA ARG A 400 19.53 29.31 7.19
C ARG A 400 20.61 28.54 7.96
N GLY A 401 21.86 29.02 7.96
CA GLY A 401 22.97 28.39 8.69
C GLY A 401 22.78 28.36 10.22
N GLY A 402 21.95 29.25 10.78
CA GLY A 402 21.56 29.27 12.19
C GLY A 402 20.39 28.35 12.55
N THR A 403 19.75 27.69 11.58
CA THR A 403 18.52 26.88 11.76
C THR A 403 18.72 25.33 11.84
N PRO A 404 19.90 24.72 12.03
CA PRO A 404 20.05 23.24 11.96
C PRO A 404 19.37 22.47 13.10
N CYS A 405 18.72 23.15 14.05
CA CYS A 405 18.13 22.56 15.26
C CYS A 405 16.77 21.87 15.09
N LEU A 406 16.31 21.62 13.86
CA LEU A 406 15.09 20.84 13.60
C LEU A 406 15.40 19.33 13.48
N CYS A 407 16.11 18.77 14.46
CA CYS A 407 16.23 17.32 14.55
C CYS A 407 14.88 16.72 14.97
N TRP A 408 14.29 15.86 14.15
CA TRP A 408 13.12 15.10 14.57
C TRP A 408 13.53 14.07 15.63
N PRO A 409 12.86 13.99 16.80
CA PRO A 409 13.14 12.94 17.76
C PRO A 409 12.66 11.61 17.20
N CYS A 410 13.52 10.87 16.51
CA CYS A 410 13.20 9.54 15.99
C CYS A 410 14.40 8.58 16.12
N ARG A 411 14.30 7.70 17.13
CA ARG A 411 15.12 6.50 17.47
C ARG A 411 16.42 6.68 18.29
N GLY A 412 16.39 6.08 19.48
CA GLY A 412 17.53 5.62 20.28
C GLY A 412 17.25 5.74 21.78
N ARG A 413 17.45 4.68 22.59
CA ARG A 413 17.45 4.80 24.08
C ARG A 413 18.53 5.76 24.59
N THR A 414 19.41 6.23 23.71
CA THR A 414 20.52 7.17 23.95
C THR A 414 20.35 8.54 23.29
N THR A 415 19.31 8.78 22.46
CA THR A 415 19.17 10.08 21.75
C THR A 415 18.75 11.24 22.65
N THR A 416 18.31 11.00 23.88
CA THR A 416 18.08 12.09 24.84
C THR A 416 19.37 12.85 25.14
N SER A 417 20.52 12.18 25.18
CA SER A 417 21.81 12.84 25.40
C SER A 417 22.30 13.61 24.17
N ALA A 418 22.18 13.01 22.97
CA ALA A 418 22.65 13.64 21.73
C ALA A 418 21.81 14.87 21.34
N VAL A 419 20.48 14.80 21.51
CA VAL A 419 19.58 15.93 21.29
C VAL A 419 19.81 17.03 22.34
N CYS A 420 20.05 16.68 23.61
CA CYS A 420 20.35 17.68 24.65
C CYS A 420 21.69 18.38 24.45
N SER A 421 22.75 17.67 24.05
CA SER A 421 24.06 18.26 23.78
C SER A 421 24.05 19.18 22.56
N ALA A 422 23.35 18.80 21.48
CA ALA A 422 23.21 19.67 20.29
C ALA A 422 22.34 20.92 20.57
N CYS A 423 21.36 20.82 21.48
CA CYS A 423 20.49 21.95 21.86
C CYS A 423 20.98 22.77 23.07
N GLY A 424 22.17 22.48 23.62
CA GLY A 424 22.73 23.20 24.78
C GLY A 424 21.93 23.05 26.09
N CYS A 425 21.23 21.92 26.28
CA CYS A 425 20.55 21.63 27.55
C CYS A 425 21.56 21.13 28.60
N PRO A 426 21.61 21.70 29.81
CA PRO A 426 22.56 21.27 30.84
C PRO A 426 22.28 19.83 31.26
N THR A 427 23.29 18.97 31.10
CA THR A 427 23.29 17.59 31.58
C THR A 427 23.47 17.60 33.10
N GLY A 428 22.38 17.77 33.86
CA GLY A 428 22.53 17.86 35.31
C GLY A 428 21.28 17.85 36.19
N THR A 429 20.06 17.72 35.67
CA THR A 429 18.87 17.63 36.54
C THR A 429 18.10 16.36 36.25
N GLY A 430 18.00 15.48 37.27
CA GLY A 430 17.33 14.19 37.25
C GLY A 430 15.83 14.26 36.96
N ALA A 431 15.46 14.57 35.73
CA ALA A 431 14.10 14.46 35.23
C ALA A 431 13.85 13.03 34.76
N THR A 432 13.21 12.23 35.61
CA THR A 432 12.85 10.81 35.43
C THR A 432 11.78 10.53 34.37
N SER A 433 11.53 11.44 33.43
CA SER A 433 10.59 11.18 32.33
C SER A 433 11.03 11.80 30.99
N THR A 434 11.02 10.96 29.95
CA THR A 434 11.32 11.29 28.55
C THR A 434 10.40 12.36 27.95
N ARG A 435 9.16 12.51 28.46
CA ARG A 435 8.21 13.55 28.01
C ARG A 435 8.63 14.96 28.42
N THR A 436 9.19 15.12 29.62
CA THR A 436 9.51 16.44 30.18
C THR A 436 10.72 17.07 29.48
N CYS A 437 11.69 16.23 29.08
CA CYS A 437 12.90 16.70 28.41
C CYS A 437 12.61 17.20 26.98
N ALA A 438 11.83 16.46 26.20
CA ALA A 438 11.43 16.85 24.84
C ALA A 438 10.62 18.15 24.83
N ALA A 439 9.61 18.26 25.71
CA ALA A 439 8.77 19.47 25.80
C ALA A 439 9.56 20.72 26.23
N THR A 440 10.63 20.56 27.01
CA THR A 440 11.48 21.66 27.47
C THR A 440 12.49 22.09 26.40
N ALA A 441 13.05 21.13 25.66
CA ALA A 441 13.95 21.39 24.53
C ALA A 441 13.22 22.11 23.38
N THR A 442 12.03 21.64 22.99
CA THR A 442 11.20 22.29 21.97
C THR A 442 10.82 23.72 22.37
N ARG A 443 10.46 23.97 23.65
CA ARG A 443 10.16 25.33 24.14
C ARG A 443 11.37 26.25 24.15
N LYS A 444 12.56 25.75 24.48
CA LYS A 444 13.80 26.55 24.45
C LYS A 444 14.25 26.88 23.03
N CYS A 445 14.17 25.93 22.09
CA CYS A 445 14.41 26.19 20.67
C CYS A 445 13.42 27.21 20.09
N LEU A 446 12.11 27.05 20.36
CA LEU A 446 11.09 27.98 19.87
C LEU A 446 11.25 29.40 20.44
N ARG A 447 11.68 29.54 21.72
CA ARG A 447 11.97 30.85 22.32
C ARG A 447 13.23 31.51 21.75
N ARG A 448 14.28 30.75 21.44
CA ARG A 448 15.47 31.27 20.75
C ARG A 448 15.18 31.68 19.30
N ALA A 449 14.24 31.00 18.64
CA ALA A 449 13.78 31.33 17.29
C ALA A 449 12.69 32.42 17.21
N GLY A 450 12.37 33.11 18.33
CA GLY A 450 11.41 34.23 18.33
C GLY A 450 9.93 33.85 18.09
N VAL A 451 9.57 32.58 18.09
CA VAL A 451 8.20 32.11 17.80
C VAL A 451 7.31 32.32 19.03
N ARG A 452 6.47 33.38 19.02
CA ARG A 452 5.55 33.70 20.14
C ARG A 452 4.14 33.11 20.03
N TYR A 453 3.71 32.59 18.88
CA TYR A 453 2.38 31.97 18.74
C TYR A 453 2.41 30.81 17.74
N GLY A 454 1.60 29.78 17.99
CA GLY A 454 1.53 28.54 17.21
C GLY A 454 1.04 28.76 15.78
N ARG A 455 1.93 29.22 14.91
CA ARG A 455 1.83 29.15 13.45
C ARG A 455 2.58 27.90 13.02
N VAL A 456 1.87 26.95 12.42
CA VAL A 456 2.53 25.87 11.67
C VAL A 456 2.79 26.44 10.27
N THR A 457 3.97 27.05 10.10
CA THR A 457 4.50 27.26 8.76
C THR A 457 5.02 25.91 8.30
N ILE A 458 4.47 25.39 7.19
CA ILE A 458 5.07 24.24 6.52
C ILE A 458 6.38 24.73 5.91
N MET A 459 7.47 24.58 6.65
CA MET A 459 8.79 24.84 6.10
C MET A 459 9.16 23.66 5.18
N PRO A 460 9.51 23.91 3.91
CA PRO A 460 9.95 22.87 3.00
C PRO A 460 11.25 22.26 3.56
N CYS A 461 11.19 20.97 3.88
CA CYS A 461 12.32 20.22 4.41
C CYS A 461 13.40 19.98 3.36
#